data_AF-A0A1Z5JES1-F1
#
_entry.id   AF-A0A1Z5JES1-F1
#
_cell.length_a   1.000
_cell.length_b   1.000
_cell.length_c   1.000
_cell.angle_alpha   90.00
_cell.angle_beta   90.00
_cell.angle_gamma   90.00
#
_symmetry.space_group_name_H-M   'P 1'
#
loop_
_entity.id
_entity.type
_entity.pdbx_description
1 polymer ?
#
loop_
_entity_poly.entity_id
_entity_poly.type
_entity_poly.pdbx_seq_one_letter_code
_entity_poly.pdbx_strand_id
1 'polypeptide(L)'
;MRSTKFKDVRWKFADSRIVMGKNKLMQIALGRSDADEYETDLQHVSNFINGANVGLLLTSKSRKEVEEYFEKLVEPDFARAGAVAHRTISITDEDLNDKPVSVMEGLRKLGMPVEIKNGKIVLVPKEYSICKEGDELTVEQCKLLTQFGIQLAEFRVKLVCHWSKGQFESLE
;
A
#
# COMPACT_ATOMS: atom_id res chain seq x y z
N MET A 1 8.01 3.92 -3.10
CA MET A 1 7.28 3.66 -1.85
C MET A 1 7.63 4.70 -0.78
N ARG A 2 6.75 5.68 -0.53
CA ARG A 2 6.89 6.65 0.58
C ARG A 2 5.94 6.28 1.72
N SER A 3 6.13 5.08 2.27
CA SER A 3 5.34 4.61 3.40
C SER A 3 6.19 4.80 4.66
N THR A 4 5.70 5.59 5.61
CA THR A 4 6.29 5.67 6.96
C THR A 4 6.39 4.28 7.59
N LYS A 5 5.42 3.40 7.31
CA LYS A 5 5.38 2.00 7.80
C LYS A 5 6.55 1.17 7.30
N PHE A 6 7.10 1.47 6.13
CA PHE A 6 8.30 0.78 5.65
C PHE A 6 9.57 1.17 6.42
N LYS A 7 9.54 2.27 7.18
CA LYS A 7 10.64 2.58 8.11
C LYS A 7 10.69 1.52 9.21
N ASP A 8 9.56 1.07 9.72
CA ASP A 8 9.51 0.07 10.79
C ASP A 8 10.07 -1.28 10.30
N VAL A 9 9.75 -1.64 9.05
CA VAL A 9 10.38 -2.80 8.37
C VAL A 9 11.90 -2.63 8.30
N ARG A 10 12.39 -1.46 7.87
CA ARG A 10 13.84 -1.19 7.82
C ARG A 10 14.51 -1.23 9.20
N TRP A 11 13.81 -0.79 10.24
CA TRP A 11 14.31 -0.85 11.61
C TRP A 11 14.35 -2.29 12.13
N LYS A 12 13.32 -3.09 11.87
CA LYS A 12 13.30 -4.51 12.22
C LYS A 12 14.41 -5.30 11.55
N PHE A 13 14.73 -4.96 10.32
CA PHE A 13 15.77 -5.55 9.49
C PHE A 13 17.05 -4.70 9.43
N ALA A 14 17.40 -4.00 10.52
CA ALA A 14 18.59 -3.14 10.55
C ALA A 14 19.92 -3.93 10.42
N ASP A 15 19.92 -5.20 10.80
CA ASP A 15 21.00 -6.18 10.61
C ASP A 15 21.07 -6.72 9.18
N SER A 16 20.07 -6.40 8.36
CA SER A 16 19.87 -6.89 7.01
C SER A 16 19.91 -5.72 6.02
N ARG A 17 19.91 -6.00 4.72
CA ARG A 17 19.93 -4.97 3.67
C ARG A 17 18.71 -5.07 2.79
N ILE A 18 17.88 -4.02 2.83
CA ILE A 18 16.76 -3.85 1.92
C ILE A 18 17.18 -2.92 0.78
N VAL A 19 17.26 -3.47 -0.43
CA VAL A 19 17.63 -2.74 -1.65
C VAL A 19 16.37 -2.46 -2.47
N MET A 20 16.16 -1.19 -2.77
CA MET A 20 15.13 -0.73 -3.70
C MET A 20 15.80 0.18 -4.72
N GLY A 21 15.60 -0.07 -6.00
CA GLY A 21 16.25 0.67 -7.07
C GLY A 21 15.50 0.52 -8.38
N LYS A 22 16.13 0.93 -9.48
CA LYS A 22 15.58 0.67 -10.81
C LYS A 22 15.59 -0.84 -11.05
N ASN A 23 14.42 -1.44 -11.30
CA ASN A 23 14.29 -2.88 -11.54
C ASN A 23 15.31 -3.39 -12.55
N LYS A 24 15.47 -2.67 -13.66
CA LYS A 24 16.38 -3.07 -14.74
C LYS A 24 17.85 -3.16 -14.31
N LEU A 25 18.28 -2.34 -13.35
CA LEU A 25 19.62 -2.39 -12.75
C LEU A 25 19.75 -3.56 -11.78
N MET A 26 18.75 -3.80 -10.93
CA MET A 26 18.77 -4.94 -10.01
C MET A 26 18.81 -6.27 -10.77
N GLN A 27 18.04 -6.39 -11.85
CA GLN A 27 18.08 -7.55 -12.76
C GLN A 27 19.43 -7.75 -13.44
N ILE A 28 20.18 -6.68 -13.73
CA ILE A 28 21.54 -6.81 -14.28
C ILE A 28 22.50 -7.27 -13.19
N ALA A 29 22.38 -6.71 -11.98
CA ALA A 29 23.26 -7.01 -10.86
C ALA A 29 23.17 -8.49 -10.41
N LEU A 30 22.01 -9.12 -10.57
CA LEU A 30 21.79 -10.53 -10.26
C LEU A 30 22.06 -11.49 -11.44
N GLY A 31 22.15 -10.97 -12.67
CA GLY A 31 22.20 -11.77 -13.89
C GLY A 31 20.82 -12.01 -14.51
N ARG A 32 20.76 -12.06 -15.85
CA ARG A 32 19.50 -12.30 -16.62
C ARG A 32 19.49 -13.62 -17.36
N SER A 33 20.62 -14.31 -17.38
CA SER A 33 20.85 -15.57 -18.06
C SER A 33 21.83 -16.39 -17.23
N ASP A 34 21.88 -17.71 -17.44
CA ASP A 34 22.86 -18.61 -16.83
C ASP A 34 24.32 -18.16 -17.05
N ALA A 35 24.59 -17.44 -18.15
CA ALA A 35 25.92 -16.96 -18.47
C ALA A 35 26.31 -15.69 -17.69
N ASP A 36 25.33 -14.92 -17.24
CA ASP A 36 25.52 -13.63 -16.57
C ASP A 36 25.25 -13.71 -15.05
N GLU A 37 24.77 -14.84 -14.54
CA GLU A 37 24.51 -15.01 -13.12
C GLU A 37 25.79 -15.17 -12.32
N TYR A 38 25.81 -14.53 -11.17
CA TYR A 38 26.95 -14.61 -10.26
C TYR A 38 27.03 -15.97 -9.55
N GLU A 39 25.86 -16.55 -9.25
CA GLU A 39 25.69 -17.83 -8.57
C GLU A 39 24.51 -18.57 -9.19
N THR A 40 24.50 -19.89 -9.03
CA THR A 40 23.48 -20.77 -9.61
C THR A 40 22.05 -20.35 -9.23
N ASP A 41 21.15 -20.42 -10.19
CA ASP A 41 19.71 -20.13 -10.07
C ASP A 41 19.37 -18.67 -9.68
N LEU A 42 20.36 -17.77 -9.64
CA LEU A 42 20.14 -16.38 -9.25
C LEU A 42 19.41 -15.59 -10.35
N GLN A 43 19.55 -16.00 -11.61
CA GLN A 43 18.79 -15.42 -12.72
C GLN A 43 17.27 -15.52 -12.52
N HIS A 44 16.79 -16.53 -11.79
CA HIS A 44 15.37 -16.73 -11.57
C HIS A 44 14.82 -15.62 -10.68
N VAL A 45 15.59 -15.16 -9.69
CA VAL A 45 15.23 -14.01 -8.85
C VAL A 45 15.03 -12.76 -9.70
N SER A 46 15.89 -12.51 -10.70
CA SER A 46 15.77 -11.36 -11.62
C SER A 46 14.43 -11.33 -12.35
N ASN A 47 13.89 -12.49 -12.72
CA ASN A 47 12.62 -12.60 -13.41
C ASN A 47 11.43 -12.17 -12.56
N PHE A 48 11.55 -12.17 -11.22
CA PHE A 48 10.51 -11.70 -10.29
C PHE A 48 10.64 -10.21 -9.95
N ILE A 49 11.68 -9.51 -10.42
CA ILE A 49 11.86 -8.06 -10.18
C ILE A 49 11.05 -7.22 -11.19
N ASN A 50 9.73 -7.39 -11.19
CA ASN A 50 8.82 -6.70 -12.10
C ASN A 50 7.81 -5.82 -11.34
N GLY A 51 7.50 -4.64 -11.86
CA GLY A 51 6.50 -3.73 -11.27
C GLY A 51 7.08 -2.58 -10.45
N ALA A 52 6.20 -1.69 -9.98
CA ALA A 52 6.60 -0.39 -9.43
C ALA A 52 7.10 -0.43 -7.97
N ASN A 53 6.80 -1.49 -7.21
CA ASN A 53 7.09 -1.57 -5.78
C ASN A 53 7.76 -2.91 -5.40
N VAL A 54 8.80 -3.30 -6.12
CA VAL A 54 9.61 -4.49 -5.80
C VAL A 54 10.97 -4.07 -5.22
N GLY A 55 11.47 -4.87 -4.27
CA GLY A 55 12.78 -4.71 -3.65
C GLY A 55 13.36 -6.05 -3.24
N LEU A 56 14.65 -6.04 -2.93
CA LEU A 56 15.39 -7.21 -2.46
C LEU A 56 15.63 -7.08 -0.96
N LEU A 57 15.40 -8.16 -0.22
CA LEU A 57 15.81 -8.30 1.17
C LEU A 57 16.97 -9.29 1.23
N LEU A 58 18.16 -8.79 1.55
CA LEU A 58 19.35 -9.58 1.81
C LEU A 58 19.49 -9.72 3.33
N THR A 59 19.34 -10.93 3.85
CA THR A 59 19.32 -11.19 5.29
C THR A 59 20.02 -12.50 5.63
N SER A 60 20.63 -12.54 6.82
CA SER A 60 21.16 -13.77 7.43
C SER A 60 20.12 -14.51 8.28
N LYS A 61 18.92 -13.93 8.44
CA LYS A 61 17.81 -14.53 9.19
C LYS A 61 17.27 -15.76 8.47
N SER A 62 16.65 -16.66 9.23
CA SER A 62 16.02 -17.85 8.66
C SER A 62 14.79 -17.47 7.83
N ARG A 63 14.52 -18.25 6.77
CA ARG A 63 13.32 -18.09 5.94
C ARG A 63 12.04 -18.01 6.76
N LYS A 64 11.88 -18.93 7.73
CA LYS A 64 10.71 -18.99 8.62
C LYS A 64 10.51 -17.70 9.42
N GLU A 65 11.58 -17.13 9.99
CA GLU A 65 11.48 -15.85 10.73
C GLU A 65 11.02 -14.70 9.82
N VAL A 66 11.48 -14.69 8.57
CA VAL A 66 11.13 -13.66 7.57
C VAL A 66 9.68 -13.81 7.13
N GLU A 67 9.25 -15.02 6.78
CA GLU A 67 7.87 -15.32 6.37
C GLU A 67 6.88 -14.98 7.48
N GLU A 68 7.12 -15.46 8.70
CA GLU A 68 6.24 -15.17 9.85
C GLU A 68 6.13 -13.67 10.16
N TYR A 69 7.20 -12.91 9.94
CA TYR A 69 7.16 -11.46 10.14
C TYR A 69 6.29 -10.77 9.09
N PHE A 70 6.50 -11.09 7.81
CA PHE A 70 5.77 -10.42 6.72
C PHE A 70 4.31 -10.87 6.61
N GLU A 71 3.99 -12.10 7.01
CA GLU A 71 2.61 -12.57 7.12
C GLU A 71 1.82 -11.78 8.18
N LYS A 72 2.48 -11.46 9.31
CA LYS A 72 1.88 -10.66 10.40
C LYS A 72 1.89 -9.16 10.13
N LEU A 73 2.67 -8.69 9.15
CA LEU A 73 2.78 -7.27 8.81
C LEU A 73 1.56 -6.84 7.99
N VAL A 74 0.49 -6.47 8.70
CA VAL A 74 -0.72 -5.90 8.13
C VAL A 74 -1.02 -4.59 8.84
N GLU A 75 -0.87 -3.47 8.11
CA GLU A 75 -1.03 -2.13 8.67
C GLU A 75 -2.08 -1.33 7.90
N PRO A 76 -3.16 -0.84 8.54
CA PRO A 76 -4.23 -0.08 7.88
C PRO A 76 -3.69 1.12 7.10
N ASP A 77 -3.99 1.23 5.81
CA ASP A 77 -3.51 2.27 4.88
C ASP A 77 -4.64 3.02 4.17
N PHE A 78 -4.31 4.21 3.66
CA PHE A 78 -5.24 4.93 2.80
C PHE A 78 -5.30 4.28 1.42
N ALA A 79 -6.51 4.00 0.96
CA ALA A 79 -6.72 3.42 -0.35
C ALA A 79 -6.27 4.38 -1.45
N ARG A 80 -5.84 3.81 -2.58
CA ARG A 80 -5.44 4.56 -3.78
C ARG A 80 -6.46 4.32 -4.87
N ALA A 81 -6.50 5.25 -5.83
CA ALA A 81 -7.39 5.11 -6.97
C ALA A 81 -7.15 3.78 -7.70
N GLY A 82 -8.24 3.12 -8.08
CA GLY A 82 -8.26 1.78 -8.65
C GLY A 82 -8.20 0.64 -7.62
N ALA A 83 -8.11 0.93 -6.31
CA ALA A 83 -8.28 -0.10 -5.29
C ALA A 83 -9.76 -0.46 -5.14
N VAL A 84 -10.06 -1.74 -4.94
CA VAL A 84 -11.42 -2.23 -4.67
C VAL A 84 -11.75 -2.04 -3.20
N ALA A 85 -12.89 -1.43 -2.91
CA ALA A 85 -13.39 -1.24 -1.55
C ALA A 85 -13.83 -2.58 -0.94
N HIS A 86 -13.26 -2.96 0.20
CA HIS A 86 -13.61 -4.21 0.90
C HIS A 86 -14.82 -4.06 1.84
N ARG A 87 -15.35 -2.85 2.01
CA ARG A 87 -16.57 -2.55 2.77
C ARG A 87 -17.19 -1.25 2.31
N THR A 88 -18.49 -1.11 2.53
CA THR A 88 -19.22 0.13 2.27
C THR A 88 -18.89 1.19 3.32
N ILE A 89 -18.66 2.43 2.87
CA ILE A 89 -18.43 3.60 3.73
C ILE A 89 -19.46 4.67 3.41
N SER A 90 -20.24 5.04 4.43
CA SER A 90 -21.17 6.17 4.40
C SER A 90 -20.78 7.21 5.44
N ILE A 91 -21.06 8.46 5.13
CA ILE A 91 -20.87 9.63 5.99
C ILE A 91 -22.23 10.22 6.31
N THR A 92 -22.41 10.63 7.56
CA THR A 92 -23.62 11.27 8.09
C THR A 92 -23.33 12.71 8.52
N ASP A 93 -24.38 13.46 8.89
CA ASP A 93 -24.23 14.80 9.47
C ASP A 93 -23.35 14.80 10.72
N GLU A 94 -23.35 13.70 11.50
CA GLU A 94 -22.59 13.59 12.74
C GLU A 94 -21.08 13.61 12.49
N ASP A 95 -20.63 12.97 11.41
CA ASP A 95 -19.22 12.92 10.99
C ASP A 95 -18.66 14.27 10.52
N LEU A 96 -19.54 15.26 10.33
CA LEU A 96 -19.20 16.62 9.89
C LEU A 96 -19.26 17.66 11.00
N ASN A 97 -19.85 17.34 12.16
CA ASN A 97 -20.07 18.30 13.25
C ASN A 97 -18.77 18.97 13.74
N ASP A 98 -17.68 18.21 13.77
CA ASP A 98 -16.37 18.69 14.27
C ASP A 98 -15.49 19.30 13.17
N LYS A 99 -15.96 19.33 11.91
CA LYS A 99 -15.18 19.85 10.79
C LYS A 99 -15.40 21.36 10.62
N PRO A 100 -14.34 22.16 10.44
CA PRO A 100 -14.47 23.60 10.27
C PRO A 100 -15.12 23.94 8.93
N VAL A 101 -15.90 25.02 8.88
CA VAL A 101 -16.61 25.46 7.65
C VAL A 101 -15.66 25.69 6.48
N SER A 102 -14.38 26.02 6.74
CA SER A 102 -13.35 26.19 5.71
C SER A 102 -13.10 24.94 4.85
N VAL A 103 -13.34 23.73 5.36
CA VAL A 103 -13.13 22.50 4.57
C VAL A 103 -14.30 22.17 3.63
N MET A 104 -15.43 22.87 3.76
CA MET A 104 -16.63 22.65 2.94
C MET A 104 -16.34 22.74 1.44
N GLU A 105 -15.61 23.76 1.01
CA GLU A 105 -15.34 23.97 -0.42
C GLU A 105 -14.54 22.79 -1.01
N GLY A 106 -13.60 22.24 -0.22
CA GLY A 106 -12.87 21.03 -0.58
C GLY A 106 -13.80 19.82 -0.70
N LEU A 107 -14.70 19.62 0.27
CA LEU A 107 -15.67 18.52 0.25
C LEU A 107 -16.62 18.60 -0.95
N ARG A 108 -17.11 19.80 -1.31
CA ARG A 108 -17.91 20.02 -2.52
C ARG A 108 -17.16 19.71 -3.80
N LYS A 109 -15.88 20.12 -3.90
CA LYS A 109 -15.02 19.80 -5.06
C LYS A 109 -14.78 18.30 -5.23
N LEU A 110 -14.83 17.54 -4.14
CA LEU A 110 -14.72 16.08 -4.14
C LEU A 110 -16.07 15.38 -4.41
N GLY A 111 -17.13 16.12 -4.73
CA GLY A 111 -18.44 15.58 -5.09
C GLY A 111 -19.41 15.40 -3.91
N MET A 112 -19.03 15.77 -2.69
CA MET A 112 -19.88 15.59 -1.52
C MET A 112 -20.93 16.72 -1.42
N PRO A 113 -22.24 16.41 -1.36
CA PRO A 113 -23.28 17.42 -1.37
C PRO A 113 -23.51 17.97 0.04
N VAL A 114 -22.82 19.07 0.36
CA VAL A 114 -22.87 19.73 1.68
C VAL A 114 -23.39 21.16 1.61
N GLU A 115 -24.08 21.60 2.66
CA GLU A 115 -24.60 22.96 2.89
C GLU A 115 -24.19 23.50 4.27
N ILE A 116 -24.37 24.81 4.48
CA ILE A 116 -24.23 25.42 5.80
C ILE A 116 -25.63 25.58 6.38
N LYS A 117 -25.88 25.02 7.57
CA LYS A 117 -27.05 25.33 8.39
C LYS A 117 -26.60 25.70 9.80
N ASN A 118 -27.03 26.86 10.29
CA ASN A 118 -26.68 27.38 11.62
C ASN A 118 -25.17 27.40 11.91
N GLY A 119 -24.36 27.75 10.90
CA GLY A 119 -22.90 27.79 11.02
C GLY A 119 -22.20 26.42 11.04
N LYS A 120 -22.94 25.32 10.86
CA LYS A 120 -22.40 23.96 10.76
C LYS A 120 -22.54 23.41 9.35
N ILE A 121 -21.63 22.51 8.98
CA ILE A 121 -21.71 21.74 7.73
C ILE A 121 -22.76 20.65 7.91
N VAL A 122 -23.68 20.54 6.95
CA VAL A 122 -24.69 19.48 6.88
C VAL A 122 -24.69 18.84 5.50
N LEU A 123 -24.99 17.55 5.40
CA LEU A 123 -25.19 16.82 4.16
C LEU A 123 -26.61 16.99 3.62
N VAL A 124 -26.73 17.04 2.30
CA VAL A 124 -28.02 17.08 1.59
C VAL A 124 -27.92 16.14 0.38
N PRO A 125 -28.42 14.90 0.45
CA PRO A 125 -29.22 14.25 1.50
C PRO A 125 -28.41 13.90 2.77
N LYS A 126 -29.10 13.62 3.90
CA LYS A 126 -28.51 13.40 5.25
C LYS A 126 -27.48 12.26 5.38
N GLU A 127 -27.33 11.45 4.33
CA GLU A 127 -26.33 10.39 4.25
C GLU A 127 -25.68 10.43 2.86
N TYR A 128 -24.37 10.30 2.81
CA TYR A 128 -23.60 10.22 1.57
C TYR A 128 -22.69 8.98 1.61
N SER A 129 -22.90 8.05 0.68
CA SER A 129 -22.02 6.90 0.50
C SER A 129 -20.79 7.31 -0.30
N ILE A 130 -19.61 7.21 0.31
CA ILE A 130 -18.33 7.44 -0.40
C ILE A 130 -18.09 6.30 -1.39
N CYS A 131 -18.25 5.06 -0.94
CA CYS A 131 -18.05 3.85 -1.75
C CYS A 131 -18.83 2.67 -1.17
N LYS A 132 -19.16 1.70 -2.02
CA LYS A 132 -19.74 0.41 -1.60
C LYS A 132 -18.70 -0.69 -1.69
N GLU A 133 -18.94 -1.76 -0.94
CA GLU A 133 -18.15 -2.99 -1.08
C GLU A 133 -18.17 -3.49 -2.54
N GLY A 134 -16.97 -3.76 -3.08
CA GLY A 134 -16.77 -4.18 -4.46
C GLY A 134 -16.51 -3.04 -5.46
N ASP A 135 -16.71 -1.77 -5.08
CA ASP A 135 -16.49 -0.64 -5.98
C ASP A 135 -14.98 -0.36 -6.18
N GLU A 136 -14.58 -0.03 -7.41
CA GLU A 136 -13.27 0.55 -7.68
C GLU A 136 -13.24 2.03 -7.27
N LEU A 137 -12.30 2.37 -6.38
CA LEU A 137 -12.21 3.71 -5.81
C LEU A 137 -11.65 4.74 -6.79
N THR A 138 -12.32 5.87 -6.91
CA THR A 138 -11.83 7.04 -7.65
C THR A 138 -10.84 7.86 -6.83
N VAL A 139 -10.13 8.78 -7.50
CA VAL A 139 -9.20 9.71 -6.84
C VAL A 139 -9.93 10.59 -5.82
N GLU A 140 -11.15 11.04 -6.14
CA GLU A 140 -11.99 11.86 -5.26
C GLU A 140 -12.42 11.08 -4.02
N GLN A 141 -12.87 9.83 -4.19
CA GLN A 141 -13.24 8.96 -3.08
C GLN A 141 -12.06 8.70 -2.15
N CYS A 142 -10.86 8.42 -2.67
CA CYS A 142 -9.65 8.24 -1.85
C CYS A 142 -9.28 9.51 -1.06
N LYS A 143 -9.45 10.70 -1.66
CA LYS A 143 -9.24 11.98 -0.97
C LYS A 143 -10.26 12.21 0.14
N LEU A 144 -11.54 11.88 -0.11
CA LEU A 144 -12.57 11.91 0.93
C LEU A 144 -12.20 10.98 2.08
N LEU A 145 -11.92 9.70 1.82
CA LEU A 145 -11.49 8.74 2.83
C LEU A 145 -10.32 9.27 3.68
N THR A 146 -9.33 9.90 3.04
CA THR A 146 -8.20 10.52 3.73
C THR A 146 -8.63 11.68 4.65
N GLN A 147 -9.54 12.54 4.20
CA GLN A 147 -10.06 13.67 4.96
C GLN A 147 -10.95 13.26 6.16
N PHE A 148 -11.53 12.06 6.09
CA PHE A 148 -12.25 11.43 7.20
C PHE A 148 -11.36 10.50 8.05
N GLY A 149 -10.07 10.35 7.71
CA GLY A 149 -9.15 9.46 8.43
C GLY A 149 -9.48 7.96 8.27
N ILE A 150 -10.28 7.61 7.26
CA ILE A 150 -10.73 6.23 7.02
C ILE A 150 -9.68 5.52 6.16
N GLN A 151 -9.04 4.52 6.77
CA GLN A 151 -8.10 3.64 6.09
C GLN A 151 -8.87 2.42 5.55
N LEU A 152 -8.94 2.33 4.22
CA LEU A 152 -9.70 1.28 3.51
C LEU A 152 -8.80 0.32 2.70
N ALA A 153 -7.49 0.50 2.78
CA ALA A 153 -6.52 -0.43 2.23
C ALA A 153 -5.67 -0.99 3.37
N GLU A 154 -4.89 -2.02 3.04
CA GLU A 154 -3.90 -2.57 3.94
C GLU A 154 -2.52 -2.46 3.30
N PHE A 155 -1.55 -2.03 4.08
CA PHE A 155 -0.16 -2.13 3.72
C PHE A 155 0.32 -3.53 4.10
N ARG A 156 0.70 -4.31 3.08
CA ARG A 156 1.34 -5.62 3.22
C ARG A 156 2.57 -5.67 2.32
N VAL A 157 3.53 -6.51 2.67
CA VAL A 157 4.69 -6.81 1.81
C VAL A 157 4.62 -8.30 1.47
N LYS A 158 4.33 -8.61 0.20
CA LYS A 158 4.32 -10.00 -0.28
C LYS A 158 5.75 -10.46 -0.55
N LEU A 159 6.11 -11.62 0.00
CA LEU A 159 7.31 -12.35 -0.41
C LEU A 159 6.99 -13.11 -1.70
N VAL A 160 7.80 -12.89 -2.74
CA VAL A 160 7.53 -13.39 -4.10
C VAL A 160 8.42 -14.59 -4.44
N CYS A 161 9.67 -14.55 -4.00
CA CYS A 161 10.61 -15.65 -4.17
C CYS A 161 11.66 -15.63 -3.06
N HIS A 162 12.36 -16.75 -2.93
CA HIS A 162 13.47 -16.97 -2.03
C HIS A 162 14.63 -17.57 -2.83
N TRP A 163 15.85 -17.14 -2.52
CA TRP A 163 17.06 -17.74 -3.05
C TRP A 163 18.08 -17.90 -1.93
N SER A 164 18.72 -19.07 -1.84
CA SER A 164 19.78 -19.32 -0.88
C SER A 164 20.76 -20.38 -1.40
N LYS A 165 22.06 -20.05 -1.42
CA LYS A 165 23.17 -20.97 -1.74
C LYS A 165 22.94 -21.80 -3.01
N GLY A 166 22.53 -21.15 -4.09
CA GLY A 166 22.34 -21.81 -5.38
C GLY A 166 21.01 -22.56 -5.52
N GLN A 167 20.05 -22.31 -4.63
CA GLN A 167 18.70 -22.88 -4.72
C GLN A 167 17.68 -21.74 -4.79
N PHE A 168 16.91 -21.73 -5.87
CA PHE A 168 15.78 -20.82 -6.05
C PHE A 168 14.46 -21.50 -5.69
N GLU A 169 13.57 -20.75 -5.04
CA GLU A 169 12.21 -21.15 -4.73
C GLU A 169 11.22 -20.02 -5.02
N SER A 170 10.15 -20.32 -5.74
CA SER A 170 9.02 -19.39 -5.92
C SER A 170 8.08 -19.49 -4.71
N LEU A 171 7.63 -18.34 -4.21
CA LEU A 171 6.71 -18.22 -3.07
C LEU A 171 5.34 -17.68 -3.49
N GLU A 172 5.10 -17.53 -4.80
CA GLU A 172 3.86 -16.92 -5.32
C GLU A 172 2.62 -17.77 -5.22
#